data_AF-A0A1Q5H006-F1
#
_entry.id   AF-A0A1Q5H006-F1
#
_cell.length_a   1.000
_cell.length_b   1.000
_cell.length_c   1.000
_cell.angle_alpha   90.00
_cell.angle_beta   90.00
_cell.angle_gamma   90.00
#
_symmetry.space_group_name_H-M   'P 1'
#
loop_
_entity.id
_entity.type
_entity.pdbx_description
1 polymer ?
#
loop_
_entity_poly.entity_id
_entity_poly.type
_entity_poly.pdbx_seq_one_letter_code
_entity_poly.pdbx_strand_id
1 'polypeptide(L)' 'MYARQKAARSPAARSTTGSLIAMASGAVDAASAGRLCYGVAKAAVVQRAKPPATEPGAHAIRVNAVAPGGIRTPMPPAR' A
#
# COMPACT_ATOMS: atom_id res chain seq x y z
N MET A 1 9.38 -3.22 1.80
CA MET A 1 10.61 -2.42 1.78
C MET A 1 11.33 -2.45 0.42
N TYR A 2 11.56 -3.62 -0.18
CA TYR A 2 12.32 -3.77 -1.44
C TYR A 2 11.85 -2.88 -2.63
N ALA A 3 10.57 -2.90 -2.99
CA ALA A 3 10.07 -2.09 -4.13
C ALA A 3 10.27 -0.56 -3.93
N ARG A 4 10.24 -0.08 -2.68
CA ARG A 4 10.54 1.33 -2.35
C ARG A 4 12.02 1.63 -2.58
N GLN A 5 12.91 0.76 -2.09
CA GLN A 5 14.36 0.93 -2.25
C GLN A 5 14.76 0.85 -3.73
N LYS A 6 14.15 -0.05 -4.50
CA LYS A 6 14.38 -0.16 -5.95
C LYS A 6 13.91 1.10 -6.70
N ALA A 7 12.72 1.62 -6.37
CA ALA A 7 12.23 2.87 -6.96
C ALA A 7 13.16 4.05 -6.62
N ALA A 8 13.57 4.18 -5.35
CA ALA A 8 14.49 5.22 -4.89
C ALA A 8 15.89 5.12 -5.52
N ARG A 9 16.39 3.91 -5.76
CA ARG A 9 17.73 3.68 -6.36
C ARG A 9 17.74 3.70 -7.89
N SER A 10 16.58 3.86 -8.55
CA SER A 10 16.53 3.88 -10.00
C SER A 10 17.22 5.15 -10.56
N PRO A 11 17.94 5.08 -11.69
CA PRO A 11 18.62 6.25 -12.27
C PRO A 11 17.69 7.44 -12.55
N ALA A 12 16.42 7.16 -12.85
CA ALA A 12 15.37 8.17 -13.05
C ALA A 12 15.02 8.95 -11.76
N ALA A 13 15.22 8.37 -10.57
CA ALA A 13 14.85 9.00 -9.30
C ALA A 13 15.78 10.15 -8.88
N ARG A 14 16.95 10.30 -9.52
CA ARG A 14 17.90 11.41 -9.25
C ARG A 14 17.45 12.75 -9.82
N SER A 15 16.49 12.77 -10.74
CA SER A 15 15.97 14.00 -11.37
C SER A 15 14.43 14.02 -11.52
N THR A 16 13.73 12.97 -11.09
CA THR A 16 12.29 12.80 -11.32
C THR A 16 11.52 12.62 -10.02
N THR A 17 10.43 13.37 -9.86
CA THR A 17 9.43 13.17 -8.80
C THR A 17 8.61 11.91 -9.10
N GLY A 18 8.44 11.02 -8.12
CA GLY A 18 7.77 9.72 -8.31
C GLY A 18 6.55 9.53 -7.41
N SER A 19 5.75 8.49 -7.69
CA SER A 19 4.67 8.05 -6.82
C SER A 19 4.58 6.53 -6.74
N LEU A 20 4.41 6.00 -5.53
CA LEU A 20 4.09 4.60 -5.27
C LEU A 20 2.68 4.51 -4.69
N ILE A 21 1.78 3.80 -5.38
CA ILE A 21 0.42 3.54 -4.91
C ILE A 21 0.30 2.05 -4.60
N ALA A 22 0.00 1.72 -3.35
CA ALA A 22 -0.17 0.35 -2.90
C ALA A 22 -1.66 -0.01 -2.73
N MET A 23 -2.02 -1.24 -3.10
CA MET A 23 -3.40 -1.72 -2.96
C MET A 23 -3.61 -2.41 -1.59
N ALA A 24 -4.35 -1.74 -0.70
CA ALA A 24 -4.85 -2.26 0.57
C ALA A 24 -6.21 -2.94 0.38
N SER A 25 -7.12 -2.81 1.36
CA SER A 25 -8.51 -3.32 1.34
C SER A 25 -9.31 -2.65 2.45
N GLY A 26 -10.62 -2.46 2.28
CA GLY A 26 -11.53 -2.03 3.34
C GLY A 26 -11.64 -3.03 4.49
N ALA A 27 -11.15 -4.27 4.32
CA ALA A 27 -11.00 -5.24 5.41
C ALA A 27 -10.01 -4.79 6.50
N VAL A 28 -9.31 -3.66 6.32
CA VAL A 28 -8.51 -3.04 7.38
C VAL A 28 -9.36 -2.34 8.44
N ASP A 29 -10.55 -1.84 8.07
CA ASP A 29 -11.45 -1.10 8.96
C ASP A 29 -12.63 -1.98 9.41
N ALA A 30 -13.04 -2.94 8.59
CA ALA A 30 -14.14 -3.86 8.87
C ALA A 30 -13.62 -5.30 9.09
N ALA A 31 -13.51 -5.71 10.35
CA ALA A 31 -13.20 -7.09 10.70
C ALA A 31 -14.30 -8.03 10.22
N SER A 32 -13.91 -9.12 9.55
CA SER A 32 -14.82 -10.15 9.08
C SER A 32 -14.28 -11.53 9.45
N ALA A 33 -15.16 -12.41 9.92
CA ALA A 33 -14.83 -13.80 10.22
C ALA A 33 -14.15 -14.46 9.00
N GLY A 34 -13.14 -15.29 9.26
CA GLY A 34 -12.40 -15.99 8.21
C GLY A 34 -11.41 -15.13 7.39
N ARG A 35 -11.25 -13.83 7.67
CA ARG A 35 -10.33 -12.95 6.94
C ARG A 35 -9.22 -12.34 7.78
N LEU A 36 -8.89 -12.92 8.94
CA LEU A 36 -7.87 -12.37 9.85
C LEU A 36 -6.52 -12.16 9.15
N CYS A 37 -5.95 -13.20 8.53
CA CYS A 37 -4.66 -13.10 7.86
C CYS A 37 -4.69 -12.10 6.69
N TYR A 38 -5.80 -12.04 5.96
CA TYR A 38 -6.00 -11.08 4.88
C TYR A 38 -6.06 -9.63 5.41
N GLY A 39 -6.85 -9.38 6.45
CA GLY A 39 -6.96 -8.09 7.11
C GLY A 39 -5.62 -7.62 7.68
N VAL A 40 -4.89 -8.50 8.38
CA VAL A 40 -3.54 -8.22 8.90
C VAL A 40 -2.58 -7.87 7.77
N ALA A 41 -2.54 -8.67 6.70
CA ALA A 41 -1.68 -8.41 5.55
C ALA A 41 -1.99 -7.06 4.89
N LYS A 42 -3.27 -6.71 4.76
CA LYS A 42 -3.71 -5.43 4.16
C LYS A 42 -3.50 -4.24 5.09
N ALA A 43 -3.60 -4.43 6.41
CA ALA A 43 -3.25 -3.41 7.40
C ALA A 43 -1.74 -3.12 7.36
N ALA A 44 -0.90 -4.14 7.18
CA ALA A 44 0.54 -3.96 6.99
C ALA A 44 0.87 -3.14 5.73
N VAL A 45 0.07 -3.25 4.66
CA VAL A 45 0.20 -2.40 3.46
C VAL A 45 -0.10 -0.93 3.78
N VAL A 46 -1.15 -0.65 4.55
CA VAL A 46 -1.48 0.71 4.99
C VAL A 46 -0.36 1.28 5.87
N GLN A 47 0.11 0.51 6.84
CA GLN A 47 1.20 0.92 7.73
C GLN A 47 2.49 1.16 6.97
N ARG A 48 2.77 0.42 5.89
CA ARG A 48 3.95 0.67 5.04
C ARG A 48 3.91 2.02 4.32
N ALA A 49 2.74 2.59 4.07
CA ALA A 49 2.59 3.89 3.42
C ALA A 49 2.74 5.09 4.38
N LYS A 50 2.64 4.87 5.71
CA LYS A 50 2.68 5.95 6.71
C LYS A 50 4.08 6.51 7.01
N PRO A 51 5.13 5.70 7.29
CA PRO A 51 6.48 6.22 7.52
C PRO A 51 7.04 7.14 6.42
N PRO A 52 6.88 6.85 5.10
CA PRO A 52 7.28 7.81 4.06
C PRO A 52 6.55 9.15 4.10
N ALA A 53 5.32 9.19 4.64
CA ALA A 53 4.55 10.43 4.74
C ALA A 53 5.05 11.32 5.89
N THR A 54 5.58 10.73 6.96
CA THR A 54 6.11 11.44 8.13
C THR A 54 7.62 11.69 8.05
N GLU A 55 8.35 10.85 7.31
CA GLU A 55 9.78 10.99 7.04
C GLU A 55 10.00 11.06 5.52
N PRO A 56 9.89 12.26 4.92
CA PRO A 56 10.17 12.44 3.51
C PRO A 56 11.64 12.05 3.26
N GLY A 57 11.83 10.88 2.65
CA GLY A 57 13.17 10.44 2.29
C GLY A 57 13.78 11.42 1.28
N ALA A 58 15.11 11.45 1.17
CA ALA A 58 15.88 12.28 0.24
C ALA A 58 15.53 12.11 -1.27
N HIS A 59 14.50 11.33 -1.58
CA HIS A 59 14.01 11.02 -2.91
C HIS A 59 12.57 11.55 -3.00
N ALA A 60 12.26 12.34 -4.03
CA ALA A 60 10.97 12.99 -4.21
C ALA A 60 9.84 12.01 -4.62
N ILE A 61 9.65 10.92 -3.87
CA ILE A 61 8.69 9.85 -4.13
C ILE A 61 7.58 9.88 -3.08
N ARG A 62 6.35 10.19 -3.50
CA ARG A 62 5.16 10.10 -2.66
C ARG A 62 4.71 8.66 -2.53
N VAL A 63 4.23 8.26 -1.35
CA VAL A 63 3.74 6.89 -1.12
C VAL A 63 2.35 6.95 -0.53
N ASN A 64 1.39 6.30 -1.19
CA ASN A 64 0.00 6.21 -0.75
C ASN A 64 -0.49 4.76 -0.79
N ALA A 65 -1.51 4.48 0.01
CA ALA A 65 -2.25 3.22 -0.05
C ALA A 65 -3.74 3.51 -0.33
N VAL A 66 -4.35 2.71 -1.20
CA VAL A 66 -5.79 2.77 -1.50
C VAL A 66 -6.45 1.54 -0.91
N ALA A 67 -7.53 1.72 -0.14
CA ALA A 67 -8.27 0.65 0.53
C ALA A 67 -9.69 0.51 -0.07
N PRO A 68 -9.88 -0.35 -1.10
CA PRO A 68 -11.20 -0.51 -1.71
C PRO A 68 -12.15 -1.33 -0.85
N GLY A 69 -13.44 -0.99 -0.88
CA GLY A 69 -14.53 -1.86 -0.42
C GLY A 69 -14.84 -3.00 -1.39
N GLY A 70 -16.07 -3.51 -1.35
CA GLY A 70 -16.53 -4.51 -2.32
C GLY A 70 -16.58 -3.94 -3.74
N ILE A 71 -15.74 -4.44 -4.64
CA ILE A 71 -15.73 -4.08 -6.07
C ILE A 71 -16.26 -5.27 -6.87
N ARG A 72 -17.09 -5.02 -7.89
CA ARG A 72 -17.59 -6.05 -8.82
C ARG A 72 -16.44 -6.63 -9.63
N THR A 73 -15.88 -7.73 -9.15
CA THR A 73 -14.85 -8.53 -9.81
C THR A 73 -15.21 -10.01 -9.66
N PRO A 74 -14.57 -10.93 -10.41
CA PRO A 74 -14.73 -12.38 -10.21
C PRO A 74 -14.12 -12.91 -8.89
N MET A 75 -14.11 -12.10 -7.83
CA MET A 75 -13.64 -12.48 -6.51
C MET A 75 -14.74 -13.26 -5.77
N PRO A 76 -14.43 -14.42 -5.17
CA PRO A 76 -15.40 -15.17 -4.38
C PRO A 76 -15.99 -14.32 -3.23
N PRO A 77 -17.29 -14.45 -2.92
CA PRO A 77 -17.92 -13.72 -1.84
C PRO A 77 -17.26 -14.02 -0.49
N ALA A 78 -17.39 -13.10 0.47
CA ALA A 78 -17.06 -13.40 1.87
C ALA A 78 -17.92 -14.59 2.30
N ARG A 79 -17.29 -15.62 2.88
CA ARG A 79 -18.01 -16.70 3.53
C ARG A 79 -18.73 -16.18 4.77
#